data_AF-A0A2W7NAC5-F1
#
_entry.id   AF-A0A2W7NAC5-F1
#
_cell.length_a   1.000
_cell.length_b   1.000
_cell.length_c   1.000
_cell.angle_alpha   90.00
_cell.angle_beta   90.00
_cell.angle_gamma   90.00
#
_symmetry.space_group_name_H-M   'P 1'
#
loop_
_entity.id
_entity.type
_entity.pdbx_description
1 polymer ?
#
loop_
_entity_poly.entity_id
_entity_poly.type
_entity_poly.pdbx_seq_one_letter_code
_entity_poly.pdbx_strand_id
1 'polypeptide(L)'
;MYSTNECAKMLAEQGQNVLACTKDLKRIAKNKGKERSSLYERYCANQHSFNVYTYIDATIENLTEVQAFKRKMTLFGAVFAGTRTDYEAEIDVRQVEIMYEELVTAYGEMMDKLGFSDKTLVK
;
A
#
# COMPACT_ATOMS: atom_id res chain seq x y z
N MET A 1 -11.89 14.39 19.16
CA MET A 1 -12.16 13.22 18.29
C MET A 1 -12.12 13.74 16.86
N TYR A 2 -11.37 13.12 15.96
CA TYR A 2 -11.32 13.55 14.57
C TYR A 2 -12.68 13.34 13.90
N SER A 3 -13.06 14.23 12.99
CA SER A 3 -14.20 14.02 12.11
C SER A 3 -13.89 12.92 11.09
N THR A 4 -14.93 12.28 10.55
CA THR A 4 -14.77 11.27 9.49
C THR A 4 -14.01 11.82 8.28
N ASN A 5 -14.20 13.08 7.92
CA ASN A 5 -13.48 13.72 6.82
C ASN A 5 -11.97 13.88 7.11
N GLU A 6 -11.61 14.26 8.34
CA GLU A 6 -10.21 14.31 8.76
C GLU A 6 -9.56 12.93 8.76
N CYS A 7 -10.28 11.90 9.25
CA CYS A 7 -9.85 10.50 9.17
C CYS A 7 -9.65 10.03 7.73
N ALA A 8 -10.58 10.38 6.83
CA ALA A 8 -10.50 10.04 5.41
C ALA A 8 -9.27 10.65 4.75
N LYS A 9 -8.96 11.93 5.07
CA LYS A 9 -7.78 12.61 4.55
C LYS A 9 -6.49 11.97 5.04
N MET A 10 -6.38 11.68 6.34
CA MET A 10 -5.22 10.97 6.89
C MET A 10 -5.03 9.60 6.23
N LEU A 11 -6.12 8.86 6.01
CA LEU A 11 -6.07 7.56 5.36
C LEU A 11 -5.60 7.67 3.89
N ALA A 12 -6.11 8.66 3.15
CA ALA A 12 -5.71 8.93 1.77
C ALA A 12 -4.20 9.22 1.67
N GLU A 13 -3.68 10.14 2.49
CA GLU A 13 -2.25 10.48 2.54
C GLU A 13 -1.39 9.25 2.83
N GLN A 14 -1.85 8.37 3.71
CA GLN A 14 -1.10 7.16 4.07
C GLN A 14 -1.18 6.09 2.98
N GLY A 15 -2.29 6.02 2.24
CA GLY A 15 -2.38 5.18 1.04
C GLY A 15 -1.39 5.63 -0.03
N GLN A 16 -1.16 6.94 -0.20
CA GLN A 16 -0.12 7.47 -1.10
C GLN A 16 1.29 7.05 -0.65
N ASN A 17 1.58 7.11 0.65
CA ASN A 17 2.88 6.69 1.18
C ASN A 17 3.14 5.20 0.93
N VAL A 18 2.10 4.36 1.06
CA VAL A 18 2.17 2.94 0.68
C VAL A 18 2.46 2.80 -0.82
N LEU A 19 1.74 3.50 -1.70
CA LEU A 19 1.97 3.41 -3.14
C LEU A 19 3.37 3.87 -3.54
N ALA A 20 3.90 4.94 -2.93
CA ALA A 20 5.26 5.39 -3.16
C ALA A 20 6.29 4.30 -2.81
N CYS A 21 6.14 3.66 -1.65
CA CYS A 21 7.01 2.54 -1.25
C CYS A 21 6.85 1.32 -2.17
N THR A 22 5.63 1.03 -2.59
CA THR A 22 5.31 -0.08 -3.49
C THR A 22 5.96 0.14 -4.87
N LYS A 23 5.94 1.38 -5.38
CA LYS A 23 6.60 1.78 -6.63
C LYS A 23 8.11 1.62 -6.55
N ASP A 24 8.72 2.03 -5.43
CA ASP A 24 10.14 1.85 -5.19
C ASP A 24 10.52 0.36 -5.15
N LEU A 25 9.76 -0.47 -4.42
CA LEU A 25 9.96 -1.91 -4.36
C LEU A 25 9.81 -2.58 -5.73
N LYS A 26 8.79 -2.22 -6.50
CA LYS A 26 8.60 -2.69 -7.87
C LYS A 26 9.85 -2.42 -8.71
N ARG A 27 10.37 -1.18 -8.66
CA ARG A 27 11.54 -0.76 -9.45
C ARG A 27 12.77 -1.63 -9.17
N ILE A 28 12.96 -2.05 -7.93
CA ILE A 28 14.14 -2.83 -7.51
C ILE A 28 13.84 -4.31 -7.27
N ALA A 29 12.68 -4.82 -7.71
CA ALA A 29 12.24 -6.18 -7.40
C ALA A 29 13.24 -7.26 -7.86
N LYS A 30 13.88 -7.03 -9.01
CA LYS A 30 14.93 -7.90 -9.59
C LYS A 30 16.29 -7.78 -8.89
N ASN A 31 16.50 -6.74 -8.09
CA ASN A 31 17.74 -6.55 -7.36
C ASN A 31 17.73 -7.43 -6.11
N LYS A 32 18.92 -7.73 -5.58
CA LYS A 32 19.09 -8.44 -4.30
C LYS A 32 19.80 -7.54 -3.29
N GLY A 33 19.87 -7.99 -2.05
CA GLY A 33 20.65 -7.32 -1.01
C GLY A 33 19.83 -6.41 -0.08
N LYS A 34 20.57 -5.72 0.80
CA LYS A 34 20.04 -4.97 1.94
C LYS A 34 19.08 -3.85 1.55
N GLU A 35 19.32 -3.15 0.44
CA GLU A 35 18.46 -2.05 -0.01
C GLU A 35 17.01 -2.49 -0.22
N ARG A 36 16.82 -3.66 -0.86
CA ARG A 36 15.49 -4.25 -1.08
C ARG A 36 14.80 -4.59 0.22
N SER A 37 15.53 -5.18 1.16
CA SER A 37 14.99 -5.51 2.48
C SER A 37 14.61 -4.24 3.27
N SER A 38 15.45 -3.20 3.28
CA SER A 38 15.13 -1.93 3.94
C SER A 38 13.93 -1.21 3.32
N LEU A 39 13.76 -1.27 1.99
CA LEU A 39 12.56 -0.75 1.34
C LEU A 39 11.32 -1.59 1.70
N TYR A 40 11.46 -2.90 1.88
CA TYR A 40 10.37 -3.76 2.31
C TYR A 40 9.96 -3.51 3.76
N GLU A 41 10.92 -3.25 4.66
CA GLU A 41 10.64 -2.80 6.02
C GLU A 41 9.87 -1.47 6.03
N ARG A 42 10.31 -0.50 5.21
CA ARG A 42 9.62 0.79 5.05
C ARG A 42 8.19 0.61 4.53
N TYR A 43 8.00 -0.31 3.58
CA TYR A 43 6.68 -0.68 3.10
C TYR A 43 5.81 -1.26 4.24
N CYS A 44 6.33 -2.20 5.02
CA CYS A 44 5.61 -2.79 6.15
C CYS A 44 5.21 -1.74 7.19
N ALA A 45 6.07 -0.76 7.46
CA ALA A 45 5.76 0.35 8.36
C ALA A 45 4.60 1.22 7.82
N ASN A 46 4.60 1.57 6.54
CA ASN A 46 3.51 2.34 5.93
C ASN A 46 2.20 1.54 5.88
N GLN A 47 2.25 0.24 5.57
CA GLN A 47 1.10 -0.64 5.64
C GLN A 47 0.51 -0.68 7.07
N HIS A 48 1.39 -0.78 8.08
CA HIS A 48 0.96 -0.74 9.48
C HIS A 48 0.28 0.59 9.83
N SER A 49 0.88 1.73 9.47
CA SER A 49 0.29 3.05 9.69
C SER A 49 -1.08 3.17 9.02
N PHE A 50 -1.20 2.74 7.76
CA PHE A 50 -2.48 2.73 7.05
C PHE A 50 -3.56 1.94 7.82
N ASN A 51 -3.21 0.74 8.31
CA ASN A 51 -4.12 -0.07 9.10
C ASN A 51 -4.55 0.66 10.38
N VAL A 52 -3.60 1.28 11.10
CA VAL A 52 -3.92 2.05 12.33
C VAL A 52 -4.91 3.17 12.03
N TYR A 53 -4.70 3.95 10.97
CA TYR A 53 -5.61 5.04 10.60
C TYR A 53 -6.98 4.54 10.14
N THR A 54 -7.05 3.33 9.58
CA THR A 54 -8.33 2.70 9.21
C THR A 54 -9.22 2.48 10.45
N TYR A 55 -8.64 2.13 11.60
CA TYR A 55 -9.38 1.78 12.81
C TYR A 55 -9.81 2.99 13.65
N ILE A 56 -9.47 4.21 13.24
CA ILE A 56 -9.85 5.43 13.97
C ILE A 56 -11.34 5.75 13.79
N ASP A 57 -11.93 5.40 12.64
CA ASP A 57 -13.32 5.66 12.31
C ASP A 57 -13.98 4.38 11.76
N ALA A 58 -15.03 3.92 12.44
CA ALA A 58 -15.72 2.68 12.09
C ALA A 58 -16.48 2.77 10.74
N THR A 59 -16.87 3.97 10.29
CA THR A 59 -17.49 4.15 8.98
C THR A 59 -16.47 3.86 7.90
N ILE A 60 -15.26 4.41 8.03
CA ILE A 60 -14.14 4.19 7.11
C ILE A 60 -13.69 2.73 7.16
N GLU A 61 -13.55 2.15 8.36
CA GLU A 61 -13.16 0.75 8.51
C GLU A 61 -14.10 -0.18 7.73
N ASN A 62 -15.40 0.07 7.76
CA ASN A 62 -16.38 -0.80 7.12
C ASN A 62 -16.57 -0.53 5.62
N LEU A 63 -15.82 0.40 5.01
CA LEU A 63 -15.87 0.61 3.57
C LEU A 63 -15.23 -0.57 2.83
N THR A 64 -15.98 -1.12 1.87
CA THR A 64 -15.53 -2.23 1.02
C THR A 64 -14.23 -1.89 0.29
N GLU A 65 -14.11 -0.67 -0.21
CA GLU A 65 -12.97 -0.18 -0.99
C GLU A 65 -11.71 -0.04 -0.12
N VAL A 66 -11.87 0.37 1.15
CA VAL A 66 -10.76 0.41 2.13
C VAL A 66 -10.29 -1.01 2.46
N GLN A 67 -11.20 -1.95 2.67
CA GLN A 67 -10.84 -3.35 2.93
C GLN A 67 -10.22 -4.02 1.70
N ALA A 68 -10.70 -3.70 0.50
CA ALA A 68 -10.11 -4.15 -0.75
C ALA A 68 -8.67 -3.67 -0.90
N PHE A 69 -8.41 -2.38 -0.64
CA PHE A 69 -7.05 -1.83 -0.66
C PHE A 69 -6.15 -2.50 0.38
N LYS A 70 -6.62 -2.72 1.63
CA LYS A 70 -5.89 -3.46 2.67
C LYS A 70 -5.49 -4.87 2.24
N ARG A 71 -6.42 -5.58 1.59
CA ARG A 71 -6.17 -6.91 1.05
C ARG A 71 -5.10 -6.86 -0.04
N LYS A 72 -5.19 -5.92 -0.99
CA LYS A 72 -4.20 -5.77 -2.06
C LYS A 72 -2.82 -5.41 -1.52
N MET A 73 -2.73 -4.56 -0.48
CA MET A 73 -1.45 -4.32 0.22
C MET A 73 -0.89 -5.63 0.75
N THR A 74 -1.69 -6.40 1.49
CA THR A 74 -1.24 -7.68 2.06
C THR A 74 -0.72 -8.64 1.00
N LEU A 75 -1.41 -8.74 -0.15
CA LEU A 75 -0.99 -9.58 -1.26
C LEU A 75 0.32 -9.10 -1.89
N PHE A 76 0.47 -7.79 -2.14
CA PHE A 76 1.74 -7.24 -2.63
C PHE A 76 2.89 -7.52 -1.66
N GLY A 77 2.68 -7.25 -0.37
CA GLY A 77 3.69 -7.46 0.67
C GLY A 77 4.11 -8.93 0.82
N ALA A 78 3.21 -9.88 0.54
CA ALA A 78 3.52 -11.31 0.59
C ALA A 78 4.57 -11.72 -0.44
N VAL A 79 4.63 -11.06 -1.60
CA VAL A 79 5.61 -11.34 -2.65
C VAL A 79 7.05 -11.12 -2.16
N PHE A 80 7.24 -10.18 -1.22
CA PHE A 80 8.55 -9.82 -0.66
C PHE A 80 8.84 -10.44 0.71
N ALA A 81 7.96 -11.29 1.25
CA ALA A 81 8.06 -11.77 2.64
C ALA A 81 9.40 -12.48 2.95
N GLY A 82 9.97 -13.20 1.98
CA GLY A 82 11.27 -13.87 2.12
C GLY A 82 12.44 -12.91 2.37
N THR A 83 12.33 -11.65 1.94
CA THR A 83 13.39 -10.64 2.10
C THR A 83 13.60 -10.18 3.54
N ARG A 84 12.72 -10.58 4.47
CA ARG A 84 12.88 -10.34 5.92
C ARG A 84 14.00 -11.16 6.53
N THR A 85 14.24 -12.35 6.00
CA THR A 85 15.20 -13.31 6.57
C THR A 85 16.34 -13.63 5.61
N ASP A 86 16.11 -13.44 4.31
CA ASP A 86 17.10 -13.69 3.26
C ASP A 86 17.14 -12.53 2.26
N TYR A 87 18.24 -11.77 2.28
CA TYR A 87 18.44 -10.66 1.34
C TYR A 87 18.54 -11.11 -0.13
N GLU A 88 18.88 -12.37 -0.36
CA GLU A 88 19.05 -12.96 -1.68
C GLU A 88 17.80 -13.70 -2.19
N ALA A 89 16.71 -13.68 -1.41
CA ALA A 89 15.45 -14.34 -1.74
C ALA A 89 15.00 -13.99 -3.16
N GLU A 90 14.59 -15.00 -3.91
CA GLU A 90 14.04 -14.82 -5.26
C GLU A 90 12.65 -14.19 -5.18
N ILE A 91 12.38 -13.28 -6.12
CA ILE A 91 11.13 -12.54 -6.21
C ILE A 91 10.54 -12.78 -7.59
N ASP A 92 9.27 -13.19 -7.65
CA ASP A 92 8.53 -13.26 -8.91
C ASP A 92 8.19 -11.84 -9.38
N VAL A 93 9.03 -11.28 -10.26
CA VAL A 93 8.88 -9.93 -10.81
C VAL A 93 7.55 -9.77 -11.56
N ARG A 94 7.05 -10.81 -12.24
CA ARG A 94 5.76 -10.74 -12.94
C ARG A 94 4.62 -10.61 -11.93
N GLN A 95 4.70 -11.38 -10.84
CA GLN A 95 3.74 -11.25 -9.75
C GLN A 95 3.79 -9.86 -9.11
N VAL A 96 4.98 -9.28 -8.92
CA VAL A 96 5.13 -7.90 -8.42
C VAL A 96 4.44 -6.89 -9.33
N GLU A 97 4.57 -7.01 -10.65
CA GLU A 97 3.92 -6.12 -11.62
C GLU A 97 2.40 -6.20 -11.53
N ILE A 98 1.84 -7.41 -11.54
CA ILE A 98 0.40 -7.64 -11.43
C ILE A 98 -0.13 -7.09 -10.10
N MET A 99 0.52 -7.43 -8.98
CA MET A 99 0.08 -6.98 -7.65
C MET A 99 0.19 -5.46 -7.49
N TYR A 100 1.19 -4.82 -8.11
CA TYR A 100 1.31 -3.37 -8.12
C TYR A 100 0.15 -2.70 -8.85
N GLU A 101 -0.20 -3.18 -10.04
CA GLU A 101 -1.32 -2.63 -10.83
C GLU A 101 -2.65 -2.78 -10.09
N GLU A 102 -2.92 -3.98 -9.56
CA GLU A 102 -4.12 -4.22 -8.75
C GLU A 102 -4.19 -3.32 -7.51
N LEU A 103 -3.04 -3.02 -6.88
CA LEU A 103 -2.97 -2.14 -5.72
C LEU A 103 -3.26 -0.68 -6.10
N VAL A 104 -2.71 -0.20 -7.22
CA VAL A 104 -2.98 1.15 -7.73
C VAL A 104 -4.46 1.30 -8.08
N THR A 105 -5.07 0.31 -8.73
CA THR A 105 -6.51 0.31 -9.02
C THR A 105 -7.35 0.38 -7.75
N ALA A 106 -7.06 -0.49 -6.76
CA ALA A 106 -7.79 -0.50 -5.49
C ALA A 106 -7.63 0.83 -4.71
N TYR A 107 -6.46 1.47 -4.81
CA TYR A 107 -6.25 2.81 -4.24
C TYR A 107 -7.14 3.86 -4.92
N GLY A 108 -7.23 3.83 -6.26
CA GLY A 108 -8.10 4.74 -7.01
C GLY A 108 -9.57 4.60 -6.60
N GLU A 109 -10.07 3.37 -6.52
CA GLU A 109 -11.44 3.08 -6.07
C GLU A 109 -11.70 3.57 -4.64
N MET A 110 -10.72 3.38 -3.74
CA MET A 110 -10.79 3.90 -2.37
C MET A 110 -10.83 5.42 -2.34
N MET A 111 -10.01 6.10 -3.14
CA MET A 111 -10.00 7.57 -3.21
C MET A 111 -11.31 8.13 -3.73
N ASP A 112 -11.89 7.49 -4.75
CA ASP A 112 -13.21 7.85 -5.27
C ASP A 112 -14.28 7.71 -4.19
N LYS A 113 -14.25 6.60 -3.44
CA LYS A 113 -15.21 6.34 -2.36
C LYS A 113 -15.09 7.34 -1.20
N LEU A 114 -13.87 7.74 -0.87
CA LEU A 114 -13.58 8.72 0.18
C LEU A 114 -13.85 10.17 -0.27
N GLY A 115 -14.23 10.40 -1.54
CA GLY A 115 -14.54 11.73 -2.07
C GLY A 115 -13.30 12.55 -2.46
N PHE A 116 -12.17 11.89 -2.71
CA PHE A 116 -10.91 12.53 -3.13
C PHE A 116 -10.59 12.31 -4.61
N SER A 117 -11.62 12.08 -5.44
CA SER A 117 -11.52 11.97 -6.89
C SER A 117 -11.16 13.31 -7.53
N ASP A 118 -9.89 13.72 -7.40
CA ASP A 118 -9.32 14.79 -8.19
C ASP A 118 -8.34 14.20 -9.23
N LYS A 119 -8.52 14.60 -10.50
CA LYS A 119 -7.98 13.96 -11.72
C LYS A 119 -6.46 14.13 -11.93
N THR A 120 -5.64 14.06 -10.88
CA THR A 120 -4.21 14.43 -10.99
C THR A 120 -3.19 13.42 -10.43
N LEU A 121 -3.60 12.23 -9.97
CA LEU A 121 -2.66 11.25 -9.39
C LEU A 121 -2.28 10.11 -10.35
N VAL A 122 -1.90 10.47 -11.58
CA VAL A 122 -0.98 9.66 -12.42
C VAL A 122 -0.11 10.63 -13.21
N LYS A 123 1.03 11.04 -12.64
CA LYS A 123 2.18 11.56 -13.39
C LYS A 123 3.44 10.82 -12.93
#